data_AF-A0AAD8PAH7-F1
#
_entry.id   AF-A0AAD8PAH7-F1
#
_cell.length_a   1.000
_cell.length_b   1.000
_cell.length_c   1.000
_cell.angle_alpha   90.00
_cell.angle_beta   90.00
_cell.angle_gamma   90.00
#
_symmetry.space_group_name_H-M   'P 1'
#
loop_
_entity.id
_entity.type
_entity.pdbx_description
1 polymer ?
#
loop_
_entity_poly.entity_id
_entity_poly.type
_entity_poly.pdbx_seq_one_letter_code
_entity_poly.pdbx_strand_id
1 'polypeptide(L)'
;MDDKSVRIILSSNVDQKFQQPSPFVSLNNLKLYPERVYWCFQAPKTQAMSTELKSYLLGGSSTATLTMVLPEEVQAQKLLAEIRMLIENENNNFKITMARIEREKTHVESHEPKKPAIGGHMAQIKNCLEMLGVQLQHRKKFASLIITKLQVVEELIASLPASNKAKIEPCLISLRAQAGVTISKIIDCMKIHCDESQIRSSVLFCEPATTLEPSL
;
A
#
# COMPACT_ATOMS: atom_id res chain seq x y z
N MET A 1 13.66 -26.81 6.97
CA MET A 1 12.36 -27.50 6.79
C MET A 1 11.80 -26.98 5.48
N ASP A 2 11.90 -27.78 4.42
CA ASP A 2 11.44 -27.37 3.09
C ASP A 2 9.92 -27.37 3.05
N ASP A 3 9.32 -26.22 2.77
CA ASP A 3 7.87 -26.07 2.61
C ASP A 3 7.47 -26.61 1.23
N LYS A 4 7.21 -27.91 1.15
CA LYS A 4 6.71 -28.57 -0.07
C LYS A 4 5.24 -28.20 -0.25
N SER A 5 4.97 -27.20 -1.08
CA SER A 5 3.60 -26.84 -1.47
C SER A 5 3.10 -27.79 -2.57
N VAL A 6 2.03 -28.54 -2.28
CA VAL A 6 1.34 -29.41 -3.24
C VAL A 6 0.00 -28.78 -3.59
N ARG A 7 -0.25 -28.54 -4.88
CA ARG A 7 -1.52 -28.02 -5.38
C ARG A 7 -2.50 -29.18 -5.55
N ILE A 8 -3.59 -29.17 -4.78
CA ILE A 8 -4.66 -30.16 -4.87
C ILE A 8 -5.90 -29.46 -5.44
N ILE A 9 -6.36 -29.90 -6.62
CA ILE A 9 -7.58 -29.39 -7.24
C ILE A 9 -8.70 -30.38 -6.90
N LEU A 10 -9.66 -29.93 -6.10
CA LEU A 10 -10.85 -30.70 -5.75
C LEU A 10 -11.98 -30.30 -6.70
N SER A 11 -12.37 -31.21 -7.60
CA SER A 11 -13.51 -31.00 -8.49
C SER A 11 -14.75 -31.66 -7.88
N SER A 12 -15.88 -30.94 -7.95
CA SER A 12 -17.20 -31.40 -7.50
C SER A 12 -17.68 -32.54 -8.41
N ASN A 13 -17.31 -33.77 -8.09
CA ASN A 13 -17.87 -34.96 -8.71
C ASN A 13 -18.42 -35.86 -7.61
N VAL A 14 -19.74 -36.07 -7.63
CA VAL A 14 -20.53 -36.53 -6.47
C VAL A 14 -20.34 -38.03 -6.18
N ASP A 15 -19.62 -38.77 -7.03
CA ASP A 15 -19.55 -40.25 -6.96
C ASP A 15 -18.13 -40.85 -6.82
N GLN A 16 -17.10 -40.05 -6.49
CA GLN A 16 -15.76 -40.61 -6.30
C GLN A 16 -15.59 -41.24 -4.92
N LYS A 17 -15.72 -42.58 -4.86
CA LYS A 17 -15.24 -43.37 -3.72
C LYS A 17 -13.72 -43.28 -3.67
N PHE A 18 -13.16 -42.68 -2.62
CA PHE A 18 -11.73 -42.65 -2.34
C PHE A 18 -11.23 -44.06 -1.94
N GLN A 19 -11.09 -44.97 -2.91
CA GLN A 19 -10.60 -46.34 -2.69
C GLN A 19 -9.07 -46.46 -2.76
N GLN A 20 -8.38 -45.40 -3.19
CA GLN A 20 -6.92 -45.38 -3.22
C GLN A 20 -6.34 -45.11 -1.81
N PRO A 21 -5.12 -45.59 -1.51
CA PRO A 21 -4.43 -45.23 -0.29
C PRO A 21 -4.16 -43.72 -0.23
N SER A 22 -4.03 -43.19 0.99
CA SER A 22 -3.73 -41.78 1.24
C SER A 22 -2.53 -41.32 0.39
N PRO A 23 -2.64 -40.18 -0.30
CA PRO A 23 -1.54 -39.66 -1.12
C PRO A 23 -0.38 -39.11 -0.27
N PHE A 24 -0.62 -38.91 1.03
CA PHE A 24 0.37 -38.40 1.97
C PHE A 24 0.69 -39.41 3.07
N VAL A 25 1.98 -39.52 3.39
CA VAL A 25 2.52 -40.31 4.50
C VAL A 25 3.42 -39.44 5.37
N SER A 26 3.41 -39.68 6.68
CA SER A 26 4.23 -38.97 7.68
C SER A 26 4.07 -37.43 7.69
N LEU A 27 2.85 -36.91 7.54
CA LEU A 27 2.54 -35.49 7.71
C LEU A 27 2.36 -35.12 9.18
N ASN A 28 2.80 -33.91 9.55
CA ASN A 28 2.45 -33.27 10.81
C ASN A 28 1.26 -32.31 10.66
N ASN A 29 1.18 -31.62 9.51
CA ASN A 29 0.13 -30.64 9.22
C ASN A 29 -0.14 -30.60 7.71
N LEU A 30 -1.41 -30.48 7.33
CA LEU A 30 -1.87 -30.26 5.97
C LEU A 30 -2.71 -28.99 5.94
N LYS A 31 -2.29 -28.01 5.14
CA LYS A 31 -3.07 -26.78 4.89
C LYS A 31 -3.67 -26.82 3.50
N LEU A 32 -4.97 -26.59 3.41
CA LEU A 32 -5.65 -26.45 2.13
C LEU A 32 -5.97 -24.99 1.86
N TYR A 33 -5.53 -24.52 0.70
CA TYR A 33 -5.78 -23.17 0.24
C TYR A 33 -6.86 -23.22 -0.84
N PRO A 34 -7.99 -22.54 -0.65
CA PRO A 34 -9.04 -22.50 -1.64
C PRO A 34 -8.53 -21.81 -2.90
N GLU A 35 -8.83 -22.41 -4.05
CA GLU A 35 -8.62 -21.78 -5.34
C GLU A 35 -9.62 -20.64 -5.48
N ARG A 36 -9.17 -19.46 -5.95
CA ARG A 36 -9.99 -18.25 -5.98
C ARG A 36 -11.24 -18.50 -6.83
N VAL A 37 -12.39 -18.58 -6.18
CA VAL A 37 -13.67 -18.42 -6.87
C VAL A 37 -14.15 -17.00 -6.57
N TYR A 38 -14.26 -16.17 -7.60
CA TYR A 38 -14.73 -14.79 -7.46
C TYR A 38 -16.21 -14.81 -7.06
N TRP A 39 -16.50 -14.68 -5.77
CA TRP A 39 -17.86 -14.43 -5.28
C TRP A 39 -17.88 -13.09 -4.56
N CYS A 40 -18.19 -12.03 -5.30
CA CYS A 40 -18.74 -10.85 -4.64
C CYS A 40 -20.08 -11.26 -4.00
N PHE A 41 -20.25 -10.97 -2.71
CA PHE A 41 -21.53 -10.99 -1.97
C PHE A 41 -22.12 -12.32 -1.47
N GLN A 42 -21.36 -13.40 -1.34
CA GLN A 42 -21.85 -14.56 -0.57
C GLN A 42 -21.12 -14.70 0.76
N ALA A 43 -21.90 -14.95 1.82
CA ALA A 43 -21.37 -15.35 3.11
C ALA A 43 -20.39 -16.52 2.91
N PRO A 44 -19.29 -16.61 3.70
CA PRO A 44 -18.34 -17.71 3.58
C PRO A 44 -19.09 -19.02 3.78
N LYS A 45 -19.46 -19.68 2.69
CA LYS A 45 -19.90 -21.07 2.73
C LYS A 45 -18.61 -21.85 2.86
N THR A 46 -18.13 -22.01 4.09
CA THR A 46 -17.27 -23.12 4.45
C THR A 46 -18.05 -24.38 4.08
N GLN A 47 -17.87 -24.85 2.85
CA GLN A 47 -18.35 -26.16 2.49
C GLN A 47 -17.59 -27.13 3.39
N ALA A 48 -18.31 -27.70 4.36
CA ALA A 48 -17.71 -28.66 5.27
C ALA A 48 -17.13 -29.79 4.42
N MET A 49 -15.83 -30.04 4.60
CA MET A 49 -15.18 -31.16 3.94
C MET A 49 -15.87 -32.46 4.35
N SER A 50 -16.16 -33.33 3.38
CA SER A 50 -16.68 -34.66 3.66
C SER A 50 -15.71 -35.45 4.54
N THR A 51 -16.23 -36.25 5.46
CA THR A 51 -15.46 -37.18 6.29
C THR A 51 -14.59 -38.13 5.47
N GLU A 52 -15.06 -38.55 4.30
CA GLU A 52 -14.39 -39.45 3.36
C GLU A 52 -13.12 -38.81 2.81
N LEU A 53 -13.24 -37.59 2.26
CA LEU A 53 -12.08 -36.84 1.76
C LEU A 53 -11.06 -36.56 2.88
N LYS A 54 -11.52 -36.20 4.08
CA LYS A 54 -10.64 -35.97 5.22
C LYS A 54 -9.87 -37.25 5.59
N SER A 55 -10.57 -38.38 5.69
CA SER A 55 -9.97 -39.69 5.98
C SER A 55 -9.02 -40.14 4.87
N TYR A 56 -9.33 -39.85 3.61
CA TYR A 56 -8.44 -40.12 2.49
C TYR A 56 -7.15 -39.29 2.57
N LEU A 57 -7.25 -37.98 2.81
CA LEU A 57 -6.09 -37.07 2.88
C LEU A 57 -5.19 -37.35 4.10
N LEU A 58 -5.77 -37.81 5.22
CA LEU A 58 -5.04 -38.06 6.47
C LEU A 58 -4.80 -39.55 6.75
N GLY A 59 -5.22 -40.44 5.86
CA GLY A 59 -5.21 -41.89 6.10
C GLY A 59 -3.80 -42.46 6.33
N GLY A 60 -2.77 -41.83 5.75
CA GLY A 60 -1.36 -42.19 5.97
C GLY A 60 -0.71 -41.45 7.14
N SER A 61 -1.45 -40.61 7.89
CA SER A 61 -0.94 -39.78 8.98
C SER A 61 -2.07 -39.41 9.95
N SER A 62 -2.49 -40.36 10.77
CA SER A 62 -3.63 -40.20 11.71
C SER A 62 -3.44 -39.11 12.76
N THR A 63 -2.19 -38.72 13.05
CA THR A 63 -1.84 -37.63 13.98
C THR A 63 -1.76 -36.26 13.29
N ALA A 64 -1.83 -36.20 11.95
CA ALA A 64 -1.72 -34.96 11.21
C ALA A 64 -2.93 -34.06 11.44
N THR A 65 -2.67 -32.76 11.58
CA THR A 65 -3.74 -31.76 11.63
C THR A 65 -4.08 -31.30 10.23
N LEU A 66 -5.38 -31.20 9.90
CA LEU A 66 -5.87 -30.63 8.65
C LEU A 66 -6.50 -29.27 8.92
N THR A 67 -5.98 -28.23 8.27
CA THR A 67 -6.50 -26.87 8.37
C THR A 67 -6.95 -26.36 7.01
N MET A 68 -8.22 -25.94 6.89
CA MET A 68 -8.66 -25.14 5.75
C MET A 68 -8.34 -23.68 6.01
N VAL A 69 -7.61 -23.04 5.09
CA VAL A 69 -7.35 -21.61 5.13
C VAL A 69 -8.53 -20.89 4.47
N LEU A 70 -9.01 -19.81 5.09
CA LEU A 70 -10.13 -19.05 4.54
C LEU A 70 -9.67 -18.18 3.36
N PRO A 71 -10.45 -18.07 2.26
CA PRO A 71 -10.10 -17.20 1.14
C PRO A 71 -9.85 -15.75 1.58
N GLU A 72 -10.64 -15.27 2.55
CA GLU A 72 -10.58 -13.91 3.07
C GLU A 72 -9.27 -13.67 3.84
N GLU A 73 -8.75 -14.69 4.54
CA GLU A 73 -7.43 -14.61 5.20
C GLU A 73 -6.32 -14.45 4.17
N VAL A 74 -6.34 -15.26 3.10
CA VAL A 74 -5.34 -15.18 2.02
C VAL A 74 -5.41 -13.81 1.33
N GLN A 75 -6.61 -13.31 1.07
CA GLN A 75 -6.82 -12.02 0.42
C GLN A 75 -6.38 -10.86 1.32
N ALA A 76 -6.72 -10.88 2.60
CA ALA A 76 -6.29 -9.88 3.58
C ALA A 76 -4.76 -9.83 3.68
N GLN A 77 -4.10 -10.98 3.78
CA GLN A 77 -2.64 -11.06 3.81
C GLN A 77 -2.00 -10.50 2.53
N LYS A 78 -2.54 -10.81 1.35
CA LYS A 78 -2.07 -10.26 0.08
C LYS A 78 -2.19 -8.73 0.05
N LEU A 79 -3.34 -8.19 0.45
CA LEU A 79 -3.58 -6.75 0.47
C LEU A 79 -2.66 -6.05 1.47
N LEU A 80 -2.43 -6.62 2.66
CA LEU A 80 -1.49 -6.06 3.64
C LEU A 80 -0.06 -6.00 3.10
N ALA A 81 0.39 -7.04 2.38
CA ALA A 81 1.69 -7.04 1.73
C ALA A 81 1.79 -5.95 0.65
N GLU A 82 0.73 -5.77 -0.16
CA GLU A 82 0.67 -4.72 -1.18
C GLU A 82 0.69 -3.32 -0.55
N ILE A 83 -0.09 -3.08 0.50
CA ILE A 83 -0.11 -1.81 1.24
C ILE A 83 1.29 -1.49 1.78
N ARG A 84 1.98 -2.47 2.36
CA ARG A 84 3.35 -2.30 2.85
C ARG A 84 4.30 -1.83 1.74
N MET A 85 4.27 -2.51 0.59
CA MET A 85 5.08 -2.16 -0.57
C MET A 85 4.78 -0.73 -1.06
N LEU A 86 3.50 -0.34 -1.10
CA LEU A 86 3.09 1.00 -1.51
C LEU A 86 3.63 2.08 -0.57
N ILE A 87 3.51 1.88 0.75
CA ILE A 87 4.02 2.81 1.77
C ILE A 87 5.55 2.95 1.66
N GLU A 88 6.27 1.83 1.51
CA GLU A 88 7.72 1.84 1.37
C GLU A 88 8.17 2.58 0.11
N ASN A 89 7.52 2.31 -1.02
CA ASN A 89 7.80 2.99 -2.28
C ASN A 89 7.57 4.51 -2.18
N GLU A 90 6.46 4.92 -1.55
CA GLU A 90 6.17 6.34 -1.37
C GLU A 90 7.17 7.03 -0.44
N ASN A 91 7.58 6.36 0.64
CA ASN A 91 8.62 6.88 1.52
C ASN A 91 9.97 7.05 0.79
N ASN A 92 10.30 6.18 -0.15
CA ASN A 92 11.50 6.31 -0.98
C ASN A 92 11.38 7.45 -1.99
N ASN A 93 10.24 7.57 -2.67
CA ASN A 93 9.95 8.70 -3.57
C ASN A 93 10.04 10.05 -2.84
N PHE A 94 9.53 10.08 -1.60
CA PHE A 94 9.61 11.25 -0.75
C PHE A 94 11.05 11.67 -0.45
N LYS A 95 11.92 10.72 -0.06
CA LYS A 95 13.35 10.98 0.18
C LYS A 95 14.05 11.56 -1.05
N ILE A 96 13.78 10.99 -2.23
CA ILE A 96 14.35 11.45 -3.50
C ILE A 96 13.90 12.88 -3.80
N THR A 97 12.60 13.17 -3.60
CA THR A 97 12.03 14.50 -3.84
C THR A 97 12.66 15.55 -2.93
N MET A 98 12.77 15.27 -1.63
CA MET A 98 13.39 16.17 -0.66
C MET A 98 14.86 16.44 -0.99
N ALA A 99 15.65 15.41 -1.30
CA ALA A 99 17.06 15.58 -1.65
C ALA A 99 17.28 16.40 -2.93
N ARG A 100 16.30 16.42 -3.85
CA ARG A 100 16.34 17.29 -5.04
C ARG A 100 16.08 18.75 -4.67
N ILE A 101 15.05 18.99 -3.85
CA ILE A 101 14.70 20.34 -3.37
C ILE A 101 15.87 20.97 -2.60
N GLU A 102 16.52 20.21 -1.72
CA GLU A 102 17.68 20.68 -0.96
C GLU A 102 18.85 21.07 -1.89
N ARG A 103 19.13 20.29 -2.93
CA ARG A 103 20.16 20.60 -3.95
C ARG A 103 19.81 21.85 -4.77
N GLU A 104 18.55 22.03 -5.12
CA GLU A 104 18.10 23.21 -5.84
C GLU A 104 18.22 24.48 -4.98
N LYS A 105 18.01 24.39 -3.65
CA LYS A 105 18.25 25.51 -2.72
C LYS A 105 19.72 25.91 -2.65
N THR A 106 20.65 24.97 -2.53
CA THR A 106 22.09 25.27 -2.41
C THR A 106 22.71 25.79 -3.70
N HIS A 107 22.18 25.42 -4.86
CA HIS A 107 22.65 25.94 -6.16
C HIS A 107 22.22 27.40 -6.41
N VAL A 108 21.11 27.84 -5.84
CA VAL A 108 20.63 29.24 -5.97
C VAL A 108 21.50 30.20 -5.15
N GLU A 109 22.11 29.75 -4.04
CA GLU A 109 23.00 30.57 -3.21
C GLU A 109 24.44 30.71 -3.76
N SER A 110 24.85 29.88 -4.74
CA SER A 110 26.24 29.80 -5.22
C SER A 110 26.54 30.65 -6.47
N HIS A 111 25.58 31.32 -7.08
CA HIS A 111 25.80 32.11 -8.30
C HIS A 111 25.63 33.61 -8.07
N GLU A 112 26.68 34.38 -8.42
CA GLU A 112 26.60 35.83 -8.57
C GLU A 112 25.41 36.24 -9.46
N PRO A 113 24.74 37.36 -9.15
CA PRO A 113 23.46 37.73 -9.77
C PRO A 113 23.65 38.21 -11.20
N LYS A 114 23.68 37.29 -12.16
CA LYS A 114 23.42 37.63 -13.57
C LYS A 114 21.92 37.78 -13.76
N LYS A 115 21.44 39.04 -13.84
CA LYS A 115 20.04 39.42 -14.11
C LYS A 115 19.41 38.52 -15.19
N PRO A 116 18.55 37.56 -14.82
CA PRO A 116 17.81 36.80 -15.80
C PRO A 116 16.71 37.71 -16.35
N ALA A 117 16.46 37.65 -17.66
CA ALA A 117 15.34 38.37 -18.25
C ALA A 117 14.03 37.96 -17.55
N ILE A 118 13.14 38.91 -17.29
CA ILE A 118 11.85 38.73 -16.59
C ILE A 118 11.06 37.52 -17.14
N GLY A 119 11.16 37.24 -18.44
CA GLY A 119 10.55 36.07 -19.09
C GLY A 119 11.10 34.71 -18.63
N GLY A 120 12.38 34.62 -18.26
CA GLY A 120 13.00 33.39 -17.75
C GLY A 120 12.51 33.01 -16.35
N HIS A 121 12.29 34.00 -15.49
CA HIS A 121 11.72 33.79 -14.15
C HIS A 121 10.27 33.31 -14.20
N MET A 122 9.45 33.94 -15.06
CA MET A 122 8.06 33.53 -15.26
C MET A 122 7.95 32.07 -15.75
N ALA A 123 8.83 31.64 -16.67
CA ALA A 123 8.86 30.27 -17.15
C ALA A 123 9.25 29.26 -16.06
N GLN A 124 10.22 29.61 -15.20
CA GLN A 124 10.62 28.78 -14.06
C GLN A 124 9.52 28.65 -13.01
N ILE A 125 8.83 29.75 -12.69
CA ILE A 125 7.69 29.75 -11.76
C ILE A 125 6.57 28.85 -12.31
N LYS A 126 6.23 29.00 -13.59
CA LYS A 126 5.20 28.16 -14.24
C LYS A 126 5.54 26.67 -14.17
N ASN A 127 6.76 26.29 -14.54
CA ASN A 127 7.21 24.90 -14.48
C ASN A 127 7.15 24.33 -13.04
N CYS A 128 7.59 25.12 -12.06
CA CYS A 128 7.53 24.76 -10.64
C CYS A 128 6.09 24.50 -10.18
N LEU A 129 5.14 25.37 -10.55
CA LEU A 129 3.72 25.22 -10.22
C LEU A 129 3.09 24.00 -10.88
N GLU A 130 3.39 23.75 -12.16
CA GLU A 130 2.90 22.56 -12.88
C GLU A 130 3.41 21.26 -12.22
N MET A 131 4.69 21.23 -11.86
CA MET A 131 5.30 20.08 -11.18
C MET A 131 4.69 19.85 -9.79
N LEU A 132 4.44 20.91 -9.03
CA LEU A 132 3.76 20.83 -7.74
C LEU A 132 2.34 20.28 -7.88
N GLY A 133 1.61 20.72 -8.91
CA GLY A 133 0.27 20.22 -9.23
C GLY A 133 0.25 18.72 -9.52
N VAL A 134 1.22 18.22 -10.30
CA VAL A 134 1.36 16.78 -10.57
C VAL A 134 1.66 15.99 -9.29
N GLN A 135 2.56 16.48 -8.44
CA GLN A 135 2.88 15.83 -7.17
C GLN A 135 1.69 15.80 -6.21
N LEU A 136 0.92 16.89 -6.14
CA LEU A 136 -0.29 16.98 -5.32
C LEU A 136 -1.33 15.93 -5.74
N GLN A 137 -1.58 15.82 -7.04
CA GLN A 137 -2.53 14.84 -7.56
C GLN A 137 -2.05 13.40 -7.33
N HIS A 138 -0.75 13.14 -7.51
CA HIS A 138 -0.16 11.82 -7.23
C HIS A 138 -0.37 11.43 -5.77
N ARG A 139 0.04 12.31 -4.83
CA ARG A 139 -0.05 12.04 -3.38
C ARG A 139 -1.48 11.93 -2.89
N LYS A 140 -2.42 12.70 -3.48
CA LYS A 140 -3.86 12.54 -3.22
C LYS A 140 -4.37 11.16 -3.65
N LYS A 141 -4.02 10.70 -4.86
CA LYS A 141 -4.38 9.37 -5.35
C LYS A 141 -3.78 8.27 -4.48
N PHE A 142 -2.52 8.42 -4.07
CA PHE A 142 -1.85 7.50 -3.15
C PHE A 142 -2.59 7.37 -1.81
N ALA A 143 -2.90 8.50 -1.15
CA ALA A 143 -3.62 8.49 0.13
C ALA A 143 -4.99 7.81 -0.01
N SER A 144 -5.74 8.15 -1.06
CA SER A 144 -7.03 7.51 -1.35
C SER A 144 -6.90 6.00 -1.57
N LEU A 145 -5.90 5.56 -2.33
CA LEU A 145 -5.66 4.14 -2.61
C LEU A 145 -5.37 3.36 -1.32
N ILE A 146 -4.51 3.89 -0.45
CA ILE A 146 -4.16 3.27 0.83
C ILE A 146 -5.39 3.16 1.73
N ILE A 147 -6.18 4.22 1.85
CA ILE A 147 -7.42 4.23 2.65
C ILE A 147 -8.39 3.15 2.14
N THR A 148 -8.68 3.12 0.83
CA THR A 148 -9.58 2.13 0.25
C THR A 148 -9.09 0.70 0.48
N LYS A 149 -7.80 0.43 0.29
CA LYS A 149 -7.26 -0.92 0.53
C LYS A 149 -7.32 -1.32 2.01
N LEU A 150 -7.05 -0.40 2.93
CA LEU A 150 -7.18 -0.66 4.37
C LEU A 150 -8.64 -0.99 4.75
N GLN A 151 -9.61 -0.26 4.21
CA GLN A 151 -11.05 -0.54 4.42
C GLN A 151 -11.44 -1.94 3.91
N VAL A 152 -10.96 -2.34 2.73
CA VAL A 152 -11.21 -3.69 2.21
C VAL A 152 -10.61 -4.76 3.14
N VAL A 153 -9.41 -4.52 3.69
CA VAL A 153 -8.82 -5.45 4.67
C VAL A 153 -9.65 -5.52 5.93
N GLU A 154 -10.19 -4.41 6.41
CA GLU A 154 -11.08 -4.37 7.58
C GLU A 154 -12.34 -5.22 7.39
N GLU A 155 -12.99 -5.08 6.23
CA GLU A 155 -14.17 -5.88 5.87
C GLU A 155 -13.83 -7.38 5.81
N LEU A 156 -12.71 -7.73 5.18
CA LEU A 156 -12.23 -9.10 5.13
C LEU A 156 -11.97 -9.64 6.54
N ILE A 157 -11.26 -8.89 7.38
CA ILE A 157 -10.97 -9.30 8.76
C ILE A 157 -12.27 -9.43 9.56
N ALA A 158 -13.24 -8.54 9.41
CA ALA A 158 -14.51 -8.60 10.13
C ALA A 158 -15.26 -9.92 9.89
N SER A 159 -15.14 -10.49 8.68
CA SER A 159 -15.73 -11.78 8.31
C SER A 159 -15.01 -13.01 8.87
N LEU A 160 -13.78 -12.85 9.39
CA LEU A 160 -12.97 -13.98 9.87
C LEU A 160 -13.33 -14.46 11.29
N PRO A 161 -13.05 -15.73 11.63
CA PRO A 161 -13.07 -16.22 13.01
C PRO A 161 -12.06 -15.49 13.89
N ALA A 162 -12.33 -15.43 15.19
CA ALA A 162 -11.49 -14.72 16.17
C ALA A 162 -10.01 -15.18 16.15
N SER A 163 -9.76 -16.47 15.96
CA SER A 163 -8.40 -17.04 15.91
C SER A 163 -7.61 -16.59 14.67
N ASN A 164 -8.28 -16.35 13.54
CA ASN A 164 -7.65 -15.83 12.32
C ASN A 164 -7.48 -14.32 12.42
N LYS A 165 -8.48 -13.60 12.96
CA LYS A 165 -8.42 -12.15 13.24
C LYS A 165 -7.18 -11.80 14.05
N ALA A 166 -6.97 -12.50 15.18
CA ALA A 166 -5.84 -12.26 16.08
C ALA A 166 -4.46 -12.40 15.41
N LYS A 167 -4.34 -13.16 14.32
CA LYS A 167 -3.09 -13.31 13.56
C LYS A 167 -2.83 -12.13 12.62
N ILE A 168 -3.89 -11.53 12.08
CA ILE A 168 -3.81 -10.50 11.03
C ILE A 168 -3.87 -9.08 11.62
N GLU A 169 -4.66 -8.88 12.68
CA GLU A 169 -4.88 -7.58 13.33
C GLU A 169 -3.59 -6.82 13.69
N PRO A 170 -2.55 -7.45 14.29
CA PRO A 170 -1.32 -6.72 14.61
C PRO A 170 -0.66 -6.08 13.38
N CYS A 171 -0.69 -6.78 12.24
CA CYS A 171 -0.16 -6.28 10.97
C CYS A 171 -1.00 -5.10 10.45
N LEU A 172 -2.33 -5.21 10.51
CA LEU A 172 -3.23 -4.13 10.10
C LEU A 172 -3.03 -2.89 10.97
N ILE A 173 -2.97 -3.03 12.29
CA ILE A 173 -2.75 -1.91 13.22
C ILE A 173 -1.43 -1.20 12.92
N SER A 174 -0.35 -1.98 12.76
CA SER A 174 0.96 -1.42 12.41
C SER A 174 0.93 -0.68 11.08
N LEU A 175 0.30 -1.24 10.05
CA LEU A 175 0.21 -0.62 8.73
C LEU A 175 -0.68 0.63 8.73
N ARG A 176 -1.77 0.67 9.50
CA ARG A 176 -2.56 1.89 9.68
C ARG A 176 -1.72 3.01 10.30
N ALA A 177 -0.94 2.70 11.34
CA ALA A 177 -0.06 3.68 11.97
C ALA A 177 1.00 4.20 10.97
N GLN A 178 1.64 3.30 10.22
CA GLN A 178 2.62 3.67 9.20
C GLN A 178 2.00 4.52 8.09
N ALA A 179 0.82 4.13 7.59
CA ALA A 179 0.08 4.89 6.59
C ALA A 179 -0.25 6.30 7.09
N GLY A 180 -0.74 6.41 8.33
CA GLY A 180 -1.03 7.69 8.98
C GLY A 180 0.20 8.59 9.04
N VAL A 181 1.35 8.06 9.46
CA VAL A 181 2.62 8.81 9.49
C VAL A 181 3.03 9.28 8.10
N THR A 182 2.98 8.40 7.09
CA THR A 182 3.35 8.77 5.71
C THR A 182 2.41 9.83 5.13
N ILE A 183 1.10 9.70 5.35
CA ILE A 183 0.10 10.68 4.88
C ILE A 183 0.30 12.03 5.58
N SER A 184 0.58 12.05 6.89
CA SER A 184 0.88 13.29 7.61
C SER A 184 2.13 13.98 7.06
N LYS A 185 3.22 13.24 6.83
CA LYS A 185 4.45 13.78 6.20
C LYS A 185 4.17 14.38 4.83
N ILE A 186 3.33 13.71 4.04
CA ILE A 186 2.88 14.20 2.73
C ILE A 186 2.18 15.56 2.87
N ILE A 187 1.25 15.68 3.83
CA ILE A 187 0.49 16.91 4.09
C ILE A 187 1.42 18.03 4.57
N ASP A 188 2.33 17.74 5.50
CA ASP A 188 3.24 18.74 6.05
C ASP A 188 4.19 19.29 5.00
N CYS A 189 4.72 18.44 4.12
CA CYS A 189 5.54 18.92 3.00
C CYS A 189 4.74 19.73 1.99
N MET A 190 3.46 19.42 1.77
CA MET A 190 2.61 20.26 0.93
C MET A 190 2.41 21.64 1.54
N LYS A 191 2.20 21.73 2.87
CA LYS A 191 2.06 23.01 3.58
C LYS A 191 3.32 23.87 3.45
N ILE A 192 4.49 23.31 3.78
CA ILE A 192 5.78 24.03 3.70
C ILE A 192 6.02 24.58 2.28
N HIS A 193 5.74 23.79 1.24
CA HIS A 193 5.92 24.24 -0.13
C HIS A 193 4.94 25.35 -0.53
N CYS A 194 3.68 25.27 -0.12
CA CYS A 194 2.70 26.32 -0.35
C CYS A 194 3.11 27.63 0.36
N ASP A 195 3.49 27.55 1.62
CA ASP A 195 3.88 28.71 2.43
C ASP A 195 5.16 29.38 1.87
N GLU A 196 6.17 28.61 1.48
CA GLU A 196 7.40 29.14 0.86
C GLU A 196 7.10 29.78 -0.51
N SER A 197 6.22 29.18 -1.31
CA SER A 197 5.80 29.76 -2.59
C SER A 197 5.02 31.06 -2.42
N GLN A 198 4.19 31.16 -1.38
CA GLN A 198 3.44 32.36 -1.04
C GLN A 198 4.40 33.48 -0.63
N ILE A 199 5.41 33.19 0.20
CA ILE A 199 6.44 34.15 0.61
C ILE A 199 7.28 34.62 -0.59
N ARG A 200 7.70 33.71 -1.49
CA ARG A 200 8.46 34.11 -2.69
C ARG A 200 7.62 34.96 -3.64
N SER A 201 6.34 34.66 -3.78
CA SER A 201 5.43 35.48 -4.59
C SER A 201 5.24 36.87 -4.00
N SER A 202 5.02 37.00 -2.69
CA SER A 202 4.85 38.31 -2.06
C SER A 202 6.11 39.16 -2.15
N VAL A 203 7.30 38.58 -2.00
CA VAL A 203 8.57 39.30 -2.18
C VAL A 203 8.77 39.78 -3.62
N LEU A 204 8.41 38.97 -4.63
CA LEU A 204 8.53 39.35 -6.04
C LEU A 204 7.54 40.45 -6.48
N PHE A 205 6.41 40.60 -5.77
CA PHE A 205 5.40 41.62 -6.08
C PHE A 205 5.46 42.86 -5.16
N CYS A 206 6.27 42.85 -4.10
CA CYS A 206 6.38 43.94 -3.12
C CYS A 206 7.68 44.75 -3.22
N GLU A 207 8.34 44.82 -4.38
CA GLU A 207 9.38 45.83 -4.63
C GLU A 207 8.79 47.01 -5.41
N PRO A 208 8.10 47.99 -4.77
CA PRO A 208 7.74 49.23 -5.43
C PRO A 208 8.97 50.13 -5.54
N ALA A 209 9.12 50.74 -6.71
CA ALA A 209 10.13 51.74 -7.04
C ALA A 209 10.20 52.86 -5.99
N THR A 210 11.30 52.94 -5.25
CA THR A 210 11.76 54.18 -4.60
C THR A 210 12.95 54.73 -5.36
N THR A 211 12.67 55.51 -6.40
CA THR A 211 13.58 56.54 -6.89
C THR A 211 12.75 57.63 -7.55
N LEU A 212 12.29 58.57 -6.74
CA LEU A 212 12.03 59.93 -7.20
C LEU A 212 12.67 60.87 -6.17
N GLU A 213 13.92 61.23 -6.45
CA GLU A 213 14.54 62.46 -5.97
C GLU A 213 13.65 63.65 -6.39
N PRO A 214 13.24 64.55 -5.48
CA PRO A 214 12.69 65.82 -5.88
C PRO A 214 13.85 66.78 -6.13
N SER A 215 14.16 67.03 -7.40
CA SER A 215 14.87 68.24 -7.81
C SER A 215 13.87 69.40 -7.82
N LEU A 216 13.99 70.31 -6.85
CA LEU A 216 13.92 71.77 -7.00
C LEU A 216 14.12 72.46 -5.64
#